data_AF-A0A7D5SJF8-F1
#
_entry.id   AF-A0A7D5SJF8-F1
#
_cell.length_a   1.000
_cell.length_b   1.000
_cell.length_c   1.000
_cell.angle_alpha   90.00
_cell.angle_beta   90.00
_cell.angle_gamma   90.00
#
_symmetry.space_group_name_H-M   'P 1'
#
loop_
_entity.id
_entity.type
_entity.pdbx_description
1 polymer ?
#
loop_
_entity_poly.entity_id
_entity_poly.type
_entity_poly.pdbx_seq_one_letter_code
_entity_poly.pdbx_strand_id
1 'polypeptide(L)' 'MRVKARIAWDGSFDVGEAIDGVYDSMGRKVEGKERIRVTLRDKGYGELEWECSGVPAGVYFILLRWAGGSESVPVVVE' A
#
# COMPACT_ATOMS: atom_id res chain seq x y z
N MET A 1 -11.82 9.97 2.67
CA MET A 1 -10.67 10.57 1.96
C MET A 1 -9.85 9.44 1.37
N ARG A 2 -9.19 9.65 0.22
CA ARG A 2 -8.36 8.61 -0.39
C ARG A 2 -7.02 9.15 -0.82
N VAL A 3 -5.99 8.35 -0.59
CA VAL A 3 -4.64 8.60 -1.09
C VAL A 3 -4.30 7.57 -2.15
N LYS A 4 -3.50 7.98 -3.13
CA LYS A 4 -3.12 7.15 -4.28
C LYS A 4 -1.62 7.10 -4.41
N ALA A 5 -1.10 5.91 -4.69
CA ALA A 5 0.29 5.70 -5.04
C ALA A 5 0.41 4.82 -6.28
N ARG A 6 1.37 5.15 -7.14
CA ARG A 6 1.72 4.32 -8.28
C ARG A 6 2.72 3.26 -7.84
N ILE A 7 2.56 2.05 -8.37
CA ILE A 7 3.46 0.94 -8.13
C ILE A 7 3.89 0.31 -9.46
N ALA A 8 5.12 -0.16 -9.49
CA ALA A 8 5.65 -0.97 -10.58
C ALA A 8 6.30 -2.22 -9.96
N TRP A 9 6.13 -3.38 -10.61
CA TRP A 9 6.70 -4.65 -10.15
C TRP A 9 6.91 -5.58 -11.36
N ASP A 10 7.66 -6.66 -11.16
CA ASP A 10 8.09 -7.57 -12.22
C ASP A 10 7.13 -8.76 -12.48
N GLY A 11 6.00 -8.80 -11.78
CA GLY A 11 5.03 -9.90 -11.87
C GLY A 11 5.39 -11.15 -11.08
N SER A 12 6.46 -11.14 -10.26
CA SER A 12 6.90 -12.30 -9.48
C SER A 12 5.96 -12.71 -8.33
N PHE A 13 5.02 -11.86 -7.96
CA PHE A 13 4.00 -12.12 -6.93
C PHE A 13 2.67 -11.42 -7.25
N ASP A 14 1.58 -11.88 -6.61
CA ASP A 14 0.31 -11.17 -6.62
C ASP A 14 0.37 -9.98 -5.65
N VAL A 15 0.30 -8.77 -6.22
CA VAL A 15 0.40 -7.52 -5.45
C VAL A 15 -0.73 -7.39 -4.43
N GLY A 16 -1.95 -7.76 -4.78
CA GLY A 16 -3.12 -7.62 -3.90
C GLY A 16 -3.04 -8.56 -2.71
N GLU A 17 -2.54 -9.78 -2.92
CA GLU A 17 -2.29 -10.72 -1.82
C GLU A 17 -1.05 -10.35 -1.00
N ALA A 18 -0.06 -9.69 -1.59
CA ALA A 18 1.13 -9.24 -0.90
C ALA A 18 0.89 -8.06 0.04
N ILE A 19 -0.25 -7.35 -0.03
CA ILE A 19 -0.54 -6.25 0.89
C ILE A 19 -0.68 -6.79 2.32
N ASP A 20 0.26 -6.41 3.19
CA ASP A 20 0.18 -6.71 4.60
C ASP A 20 -0.74 -5.70 5.32
N GLY A 21 -0.59 -4.40 5.02
CA GLY A 21 -1.40 -3.33 5.60
C GLY A 21 -0.69 -1.98 5.61
N VAL A 22 -1.18 -1.05 6.44
CA VAL A 22 -0.62 0.31 6.57
C VAL A 22 0.10 0.47 7.90
N TYR A 23 1.25 1.13 7.84
CA TYR A 23 2.12 1.40 8.97
C TYR A 23 2.38 2.90 9.10
N ASP A 24 2.48 3.39 10.33
CA ASP A 24 2.93 4.75 10.60
C ASP A 24 4.47 4.89 10.49
N SER A 25 4.97 6.11 10.61
CA SER A 25 6.41 6.41 10.57
C SER A 25 7.24 5.78 11.69
N MET A 26 6.59 5.23 12.72
CA MET A 26 7.22 4.51 13.82
C MET A 26 7.19 2.99 13.60
N GLY A 27 6.69 2.52 12.45
CA GLY A 27 6.61 1.10 12.12
C GLY A 27 5.48 0.37 12.85
N ARG A 28 4.50 1.09 13.40
CA ARG A 28 3.31 0.47 14.01
C ARG A 28 2.26 0.24 12.93
N LYS A 29 1.70 -0.95 12.88
CA LYS A 29 0.57 -1.26 12.00
C LYS A 29 -0.67 -0.51 12.48
N VAL A 30 -1.22 0.35 11.63
CA VAL A 30 -2.42 1.15 11.93
C VAL A 30 -3.65 0.61 11.21
N GLU A 31 -3.46 -0.15 10.13
CA GLU A 31 -4.56 -0.73 9.37
C GLU A 31 -4.15 -2.03 8.66
N GLY A 32 -5.11 -2.93 8.44
CA GLY A 32 -4.96 -4.10 7.57
C GLY A 32 -5.15 -3.75 6.09
N LYS A 33 -5.43 -4.76 5.25
CA LYS A 33 -5.59 -4.58 3.79
C LYS A 33 -7.01 -4.23 3.36
N GLU A 34 -7.98 -4.25 4.27
CA GLU A 34 -9.43 -4.21 3.98
C GLU A 34 -9.88 -2.93 3.28
N ARG A 35 -9.17 -1.82 3.51
CA ARG A 35 -9.45 -0.51 2.89
C ARG A 35 -8.49 -0.12 1.78
N ILE A 36 -7.67 -1.07 1.32
CA ILE A 36 -6.72 -0.84 0.24
C ILE A 36 -7.23 -1.55 -1.01
N ARG A 37 -7.20 -0.83 -2.13
CA ARG A 37 -7.58 -1.34 -3.45
C ARG A 37 -6.40 -1.27 -4.38
N VAL A 38 -6.15 -2.37 -5.09
CA VAL A 38 -5.17 -2.42 -6.18
C VAL A 38 -5.91 -2.35 -7.50
N THR A 39 -5.56 -1.38 -8.34
CA THR A 39 -6.00 -1.32 -9.72
C THR A 39 -4.81 -1.56 -10.63
N LEU A 40 -4.73 -2.77 -11.19
CA LEU A 40 -3.71 -3.12 -12.17
C LEU A 40 -4.03 -2.39 -13.49
N ARG A 41 -3.00 -1.77 -14.09
CA ARG A 41 -3.13 -1.06 -15.37
C ARG A 41 -2.47 -1.85 -16.50
N ASP A 42 -1.37 -2.54 -16.21
CA ASP A 42 -0.66 -3.45 -17.12
C ASP A 42 0.11 -4.53 -16.32
N LYS A 43 0.84 -5.43 -16.99
CA LYS A 43 1.57 -6.59 -16.42
C LYS A 43 2.68 -6.26 -15.40
N GLY A 44 3.02 -5.00 -15.18
CA GLY A 44 4.02 -4.60 -14.20
C GLY A 44 3.80 -3.21 -13.63
N TYR A 45 2.56 -2.70 -13.72
CA TYR A 45 2.23 -1.35 -13.29
C TYR A 45 0.77 -1.24 -12.83
N GLY A 46 0.55 -0.44 -11.79
CA GLY A 46 -0.76 -0.29 -11.16
C GLY A 46 -0.84 0.89 -10.19
N GLU A 47 -2.00 1.04 -9.59
CA GLU A 47 -2.31 2.06 -8.59
C GLU A 47 -2.81 1.38 -7.31
N LEU A 48 -2.21 1.77 -6.18
CA LEU A 48 -2.74 1.51 -4.84
C LEU A 48 -3.58 2.71 -4.41
N GLU A 49 -4.80 2.44 -3.99
CA GLU A 49 -5.69 3.42 -3.39
C GLU A 49 -6.04 2.98 -1.97
N TRP A 50 -5.79 3.85 -0.98
CA TRP A 50 -6.14 3.61 0.40
C TRP A 50 -7.21 4.60 0.86
N GLU A 51 -8.30 4.07 1.42
CA GLU A 51 -9.32 4.87 2.11
C GLU A 51 -8.83 5.19 3.53
N CYS A 52 -8.42 6.45 3.75
CA CYS A 52 -7.78 6.92 4.98
C CYS A 52 -8.69 7.83 5.81
N SER A 53 -10.01 7.69 5.73
CA SER A 53 -10.94 8.53 6.52
C SER A 53 -10.74 8.31 8.02
N GLY A 54 -10.55 9.42 8.75
CA GLY A 54 -10.33 9.40 10.19
C GLY A 54 -8.88 9.13 10.60
N VAL A 55 -7.97 8.99 9.63
CA VAL A 55 -6.53 8.90 9.87
C VAL A 55 -5.95 10.31 9.97
N PRO A 56 -5.10 10.62 10.97
CA PRO A 56 -4.43 11.91 11.06
C PRO A 56 -3.55 12.23 9.84
N ALA A 57 -3.35 13.52 9.58
CA ALA A 57 -2.39 13.97 8.58
C ALA A 57 -0.97 13.51 8.94
N GLY A 58 -0.21 13.08 7.94
CA GLY A 58 1.13 12.54 8.14
C GLY A 58 1.60 11.60 7.03
N VAL A 59 2.79 11.04 7.24
CA VAL A 59 3.40 10.05 6.34
C VAL A 59 3.11 8.64 6.85
N TYR A 60 2.63 7.80 5.95
CA TYR A 60 2.32 6.40 6.20
C TYR A 60 2.94 5.52 5.12
N PHE A 61 2.99 4.22 5.38
CA PHE A 61 3.62 3.24 4.49
C PHE A 61 2.66 2.08 4.28
N ILE A 62 2.27 1.84 3.03
CA ILE A 62 1.61 0.59 2.65
C ILE A 62 2.70 -0.46 2.49
N LEU A 63 2.68 -1.49 3.34
CA LEU A 63 3.66 -2.55 3.33
C LEU A 63 3.19 -3.70 2.45
N LEU A 64 4.03 -4.09 1.49
CA LEU A 64 3.91 -5.32 0.72
C LEU A 64 4.90 -6.35 1.27
N ARG A 65 4.47 -7.60 1.38
CA ARG A 65 5.28 -8.74 1.84
C ARG A 65 4.91 -9.98 1.04
N TRP A 66 5.92 -10.64 0.48
CA TRP A 66 5.76 -11.85 -0.32
C TRP A 66 6.88 -12.86 0.01
N ALA A 67 6.79 -14.05 -0.57
CA ALA A 67 7.84 -15.05 -0.45
C ALA A 67 9.10 -14.54 -1.16
N GLY A 68 10.08 -14.06 -0.39
CA GLY A 68 11.36 -13.57 -0.88
C GLY A 68 11.63 -12.08 -0.65
N GLY A 69 10.67 -11.31 -0.12
CA GLY A 69 10.93 -9.90 0.16
C GLY A 69 9.77 -9.11 0.77
N SER A 70 10.06 -7.83 0.98
CA SER A 70 9.08 -6.83 1.38
C SER A 70 9.47 -5.47 0.82
N GLU A 71 8.47 -4.64 0.54
CA GLU A 71 8.67 -3.28 0.06
C GLU A 71 7.61 -2.37 0.65
N SER A 72 7.95 -1.10 0.87
CA SER A 72 7.04 -0.10 1.42
C SER A 72 6.76 0.98 0.40
N VAL A 73 5.48 1.31 0.23
CA VAL A 73 5.03 2.42 -0.61
C VAL A 73 4.66 3.60 0.29
N PRO A 74 5.42 4.70 0.29
CA PRO A 74 5.10 5.87 1.10
C PRO A 74 3.87 6.59 0.54
N VAL A 75 2.98 7.02 1.44
CA VAL A 75 1.80 7.82 1.15
C VAL A 75 1.68 8.97 2.14
N VAL A 76 1.12 10.10 1.68
CA VAL A 76 0.90 11.30 2.50
C VAL A 76 -0.59 11.51 2.66
N VAL A 77 -1.04 11.60 3.91
CA VAL A 77 -2.40 12.01 4.29
C VAL A 77 -2.35 13.49 4.65
N GLU A 78 -3.27 14.28 4.10
CA GLU A 78 -3.39 15.74 4.30
C GLU A 78 -4.59 16.12 5.19
#